data_AF-A0A391PIG9-F1
#
_entry.id   AF-A0A391PIG9-F1
#
_cell.length_a   1.000
_cell.length_b   1.000
_cell.length_c   1.000
_cell.angle_alpha   90.00
_cell.angle_beta   90.00
_cell.angle_gamma   90.00
#
_symmetry.space_group_name_H-M   'P 1'
#
loop_
_entity.id
_entity.type
_entity.pdbx_description
1 polymer ?
#
loop_
_entity_poly.entity_id
_entity_poly.type
_entity_poly.pdbx_seq_one_letter_code
_entity_poly.pdbx_strand_id
1 'polypeptide(L)'
;MSEQPTAEECEFLGDEAAGAGQFEKALDHYSQARRLRCDALTMALAGNDLDSQSMSTYGTDSTRLNQKIRTIVDELNPPKTLSERIADLRVEMDEHLISGRLNLASHLSTQLGAAYEEFGDLDEAESAYRSAVVLARQVDARDPELLLHTFWALIDFLPPSEESVALAKEMASNLIERREMYHPMRAADAAYRLALAELDFAEIAPQHMDSAIDGSTREAIEMLDGVCFHDKSQELQRWVAAVLRAVGRDTEADHWRSAADRYEDWEWFTDQQMPGHVHLWDIRH
;
A
#
# COMPACT_ATOMS: atom_id res chain seq x y z
N MET A 1 -46.93 22.09 -28.34
CA MET A 1 -46.51 21.67 -26.99
C MET A 1 -45.53 20.54 -27.22
N SER A 2 -44.24 20.72 -26.93
CA SER A 2 -43.27 19.64 -27.07
C SER A 2 -43.53 18.62 -25.96
N GLU A 3 -43.93 17.40 -26.33
CA GLU A 3 -43.99 16.27 -25.40
C GLU A 3 -42.62 16.11 -24.74
N GLN A 4 -42.59 15.96 -23.41
CA GLN A 4 -41.34 15.68 -22.72
C GLN A 4 -40.86 14.29 -23.13
N PRO A 5 -39.57 14.12 -23.47
CA PRO A 5 -39.06 12.83 -23.91
C PRO A 5 -39.19 11.81 -22.77
N THR A 6 -39.59 10.60 -23.12
CA THR A 6 -39.69 9.46 -22.22
C THR A 6 -38.29 8.94 -21.85
N ALA A 7 -38.21 8.15 -20.77
CA ALA A 7 -36.93 7.56 -20.37
C ALA A 7 -36.32 6.64 -21.45
N GLU A 8 -37.16 5.95 -22.22
CA GLU A 8 -36.73 5.08 -23.33
C GLU A 8 -36.20 5.89 -24.51
N GLU A 9 -36.86 7.00 -24.86
CA GLU A 9 -36.37 7.92 -25.88
C GLU A 9 -35.05 8.57 -25.47
N CYS A 10 -34.89 8.96 -24.20
CA CYS A 10 -33.61 9.45 -23.69
C CYS A 10 -32.53 8.36 -23.71
N GLU A 11 -32.85 7.10 -23.37
CA GLU A 11 -31.88 6.00 -23.47
C GLU A 11 -31.48 5.74 -24.93
N PHE A 12 -32.44 5.77 -25.86
CA PHE A 12 -32.19 5.59 -27.29
C PHE A 12 -31.32 6.71 -27.88
N LEU A 13 -31.60 7.98 -27.54
CA LEU A 13 -30.77 9.11 -27.94
C LEU A 13 -29.35 9.00 -27.34
N GLY A 14 -29.23 8.44 -26.14
CA GLY A 14 -27.94 8.10 -25.55
C GLY A 14 -27.18 7.05 -26.35
N ASP A 15 -27.86 6.00 -26.81
CA ASP A 15 -27.28 4.94 -27.65
C ASP A 15 -26.82 5.50 -29.02
N GLU A 16 -27.63 6.35 -29.66
CA GLU A 16 -27.27 7.01 -30.92
C GLU A 16 -26.06 7.94 -30.76
N ALA A 17 -26.05 8.76 -29.70
CA ALA A 17 -24.94 9.65 -29.40
C ALA A 17 -23.65 8.86 -29.09
N ALA A 18 -23.76 7.74 -28.36
CA ALA A 18 -22.64 6.85 -28.09
C ALA A 18 -22.09 6.21 -29.38
N GLY A 19 -22.97 5.72 -30.26
CA GLY A 19 -22.59 5.17 -31.56
C GLY A 19 -21.94 6.20 -32.50
N ALA A 20 -22.25 7.48 -32.32
CA ALA A 20 -21.63 8.59 -33.04
C ALA A 20 -20.34 9.13 -32.38
N GLY A 21 -19.87 8.52 -31.28
CA GLY A 21 -18.69 8.98 -30.52
C GLY A 21 -18.90 10.29 -29.76
N GLN A 22 -20.14 10.76 -29.60
CA GLN A 22 -20.49 11.99 -28.89
C GLN A 22 -20.73 11.69 -27.40
N PHE A 23 -19.67 11.26 -26.71
CA PHE A 23 -19.77 10.70 -25.37
C PHE A 23 -20.35 11.65 -24.31
N GLU A 24 -20.03 12.95 -24.36
CA GLU A 24 -20.62 13.94 -23.44
C GLU A 24 -22.15 14.03 -23.59
N LYS A 25 -22.63 14.07 -24.85
CA LYS A 25 -24.08 14.08 -25.13
C LYS A 25 -24.74 12.76 -24.77
N ALA A 26 -24.07 11.64 -25.00
CA ALA A 26 -24.56 10.33 -24.58
C ALA A 26 -24.75 10.28 -23.06
N LEU A 27 -23.78 10.81 -22.30
CA LEU A 27 -23.85 10.90 -20.85
C LEU A 27 -25.02 11.78 -20.38
N ASP A 28 -25.25 12.92 -21.03
CA ASP A 28 -26.38 13.80 -20.73
C ASP A 28 -27.72 13.08 -20.94
N HIS A 29 -27.89 12.41 -22.08
CA HIS A 29 -29.10 11.66 -22.42
C HIS A 29 -29.34 10.47 -21.47
N TYR A 30 -28.30 9.68 -21.15
CA TYR A 30 -28.43 8.60 -20.16
C TYR A 30 -28.72 9.12 -18.75
N SER A 31 -28.13 10.25 -18.36
CA SER A 31 -28.40 10.89 -17.07
C SER A 31 -29.84 11.37 -16.99
N GLN A 32 -30.38 11.91 -18.08
CA GLN A 32 -31.78 12.30 -18.20
C GLN A 32 -32.72 11.09 -18.13
N ALA A 33 -32.41 10.00 -18.85
CA ALA A 33 -33.15 8.74 -18.78
C ALA A 33 -33.18 8.19 -17.35
N ARG A 34 -32.05 8.26 -16.62
CA ARG A 34 -31.94 7.79 -15.24
C ARG A 34 -32.82 8.61 -14.30
N ARG A 35 -32.83 9.94 -14.47
CA ARG A 35 -33.70 10.83 -13.68
C ARG A 35 -35.19 10.50 -13.90
N LEU A 36 -35.62 10.39 -15.16
CA LEU A 36 -37.00 10.06 -15.51
C LEU A 36 -37.44 8.70 -14.94
N ARG A 37 -36.55 7.70 -14.93
CA ARG A 37 -36.81 6.40 -14.29
C ARG A 37 -36.96 6.52 -12.77
N CYS A 38 -36.06 7.24 -12.10
CA CYS A 38 -36.17 7.48 -10.66
C CYS A 38 -37.46 8.21 -10.29
N ASP A 39 -37.85 9.21 -11.08
CA ASP A 39 -39.09 9.96 -10.87
C ASP A 39 -40.32 9.06 -11.04
N ALA A 40 -40.34 8.22 -12.09
CA ALA A 40 -41.41 7.25 -12.31
C ALA A 40 -41.53 6.22 -11.18
N LEU A 41 -40.40 5.70 -10.68
CA LEU A 41 -40.40 4.80 -9.50
C LEU A 41 -40.96 5.52 -8.27
N THR A 42 -40.56 6.76 -8.04
CA THR A 42 -41.00 7.56 -6.88
C THR A 42 -42.52 7.78 -6.94
N MET A 43 -43.06 8.09 -8.12
CA MET A 43 -44.52 8.21 -8.29
C MET A 43 -45.25 6.88 -8.11
N ALA A 44 -44.71 5.78 -8.63
CA ALA A 44 -45.32 4.46 -8.50
C ALA A 44 -45.31 3.95 -7.04
N LEU A 45 -44.24 4.26 -6.28
CA LEU A 45 -44.16 4.01 -4.83
C LEU A 45 -45.18 4.84 -4.05
N ALA A 46 -45.40 6.10 -4.43
CA ALA A 46 -46.40 6.97 -3.80
C ALA A 46 -47.85 6.53 -4.11
N GLY A 47 -48.09 5.90 -5.27
CA GLY A 47 -49.40 5.42 -5.70
C GLY A 47 -49.78 4.02 -5.18
N ASN A 48 -48.88 3.29 -4.53
CA ASN A 48 -49.04 1.84 -4.22
C ASN A 48 -49.31 0.95 -5.46
N ASP A 49 -48.91 1.40 -6.65
CA ASP A 49 -49.19 0.73 -7.93
C ASP A 49 -48.07 -0.24 -8.36
N LEU A 50 -47.11 -0.55 -7.48
CA LEU A 50 -45.97 -1.42 -7.80
C LEU A 50 -46.27 -2.88 -7.45
N ASP A 51 -46.36 -3.72 -8.48
CA ASP A 51 -46.31 -5.16 -8.34
C ASP A 51 -44.87 -5.72 -8.44
N SER A 52 -44.71 -6.99 -8.06
CA SER A 52 -43.40 -7.66 -8.07
C SER A 52 -42.78 -7.76 -9.47
N GLN A 53 -43.59 -7.76 -10.53
CA GLN A 53 -43.09 -7.82 -11.90
C GLN A 53 -42.52 -6.45 -12.31
N SER A 54 -43.23 -5.36 -12.02
CA SER A 54 -42.82 -3.98 -12.29
C SER A 54 -41.54 -3.58 -11.56
N MET A 55 -41.36 -4.05 -10.32
CA MET A 55 -40.11 -3.86 -9.58
C MET A 55 -38.92 -4.61 -10.20
N SER A 56 -39.15 -5.81 -10.74
CA SER A 56 -38.11 -6.59 -11.41
C SER A 56 -37.67 -5.93 -12.71
N THR A 57 -38.61 -5.49 -13.56
CA THR A 57 -38.30 -4.79 -14.81
C THR A 57 -37.52 -3.50 -14.54
N TYR A 58 -37.97 -2.70 -13.57
CA TYR A 58 -37.24 -1.50 -13.14
C TYR A 58 -35.79 -1.82 -12.74
N GLY A 59 -35.59 -2.87 -11.94
CA GLY A 59 -34.26 -3.31 -11.53
C GLY A 59 -33.37 -3.64 -12.73
N THR A 60 -33.87 -4.46 -13.67
CA THR A 60 -33.09 -4.84 -14.86
C THR A 60 -32.74 -3.66 -15.76
N ASP A 61 -33.67 -2.74 -15.97
CA ASP A 61 -33.47 -1.56 -16.81
C ASP A 61 -32.54 -0.53 -16.16
N SER A 62 -32.61 -0.38 -14.83
CA SER A 62 -31.71 0.49 -14.08
C SER A 62 -30.28 -0.05 -14.07
N THR A 63 -30.09 -1.36 -13.90
CA THR A 63 -28.76 -1.99 -14.00
C THR A 63 -28.17 -1.79 -15.40
N ARG A 64 -28.95 -2.02 -16.45
CA ARG A 64 -28.51 -1.79 -17.85
C ARG A 64 -28.07 -0.34 -18.08
N LEU A 65 -28.90 0.62 -17.68
CA LEU A 65 -28.62 2.05 -17.88
C LEU A 65 -27.39 2.51 -17.09
N ASN A 66 -27.23 2.05 -15.83
CA ASN A 66 -26.05 2.38 -15.04
C ASN A 66 -24.78 1.77 -15.64
N GLN A 67 -24.86 0.59 -16.25
CA GLN A 67 -23.73 0.01 -16.97
C GLN A 67 -23.33 0.87 -18.18
N LYS A 68 -24.31 1.31 -18.99
CA LYS A 68 -24.05 2.23 -20.11
C LYS A 68 -23.40 3.54 -19.64
N ILE A 69 -23.90 4.13 -18.55
CA ILE A 69 -23.31 5.34 -17.97
C ILE A 69 -21.86 5.11 -17.57
N ARG A 70 -21.55 4.00 -16.87
CA ARG A 70 -20.18 3.67 -16.47
C ARG A 70 -19.26 3.57 -17.69
N THR A 71 -19.67 2.83 -18.71
CA THR A 71 -18.89 2.72 -19.96
C THR A 71 -18.62 4.08 -20.58
N ILE A 72 -19.61 4.97 -20.68
CA ILE A 72 -19.39 6.32 -21.21
C ILE A 72 -18.46 7.16 -20.31
N VAL A 73 -18.59 7.04 -18.99
CA VAL A 73 -17.71 7.74 -18.04
C VAL A 73 -16.26 7.27 -18.18
N ASP A 74 -16.05 5.96 -18.38
CA ASP A 74 -14.72 5.37 -18.61
C ASP A 74 -14.14 5.82 -19.96
N GLU A 75 -14.97 5.95 -21.01
CA GLU A 75 -14.54 6.49 -22.32
C GLU A 75 -14.23 8.00 -22.27
N LEU A 76 -14.97 8.76 -21.45
CA LEU A 76 -14.72 10.19 -21.22
C LEU A 76 -13.50 10.44 -20.34
N ASN A 77 -13.21 9.52 -19.43
CA ASN A 77 -12.09 9.59 -18.50
C ASN A 77 -11.29 8.28 -18.62
N PRO A 78 -10.60 8.06 -19.75
CA PRO A 78 -9.77 6.89 -19.87
C PRO A 78 -8.77 6.88 -18.70
N PRO A 79 -8.48 5.70 -18.12
CA PRO A 79 -7.48 5.62 -17.07
C PRO A 79 -6.18 6.25 -17.60
N LYS A 80 -5.64 7.20 -16.84
CA LYS A 80 -4.38 7.86 -17.21
C LYS A 80 -3.35 6.78 -17.50
N THR A 81 -2.68 6.92 -18.63
CA THR A 81 -1.54 6.05 -18.93
C THR A 81 -0.46 6.23 -17.86
N LEU A 82 0.38 5.21 -17.65
CA LEU A 82 1.50 5.32 -16.71
C LEU A 82 2.39 6.53 -17.03
N SER A 83 2.59 6.83 -18.31
CA SER A 83 3.35 8.01 -18.76
C SER A 83 2.70 9.33 -18.35
N GLU A 84 1.38 9.46 -18.45
CA GLU A 84 0.66 10.65 -17.97
C GLU A 84 0.74 10.78 -16.45
N ARG A 85 0.58 9.67 -15.72
CA ARG A 85 0.73 9.66 -14.25
C ARG A 85 2.13 10.09 -13.81
N ILE A 86 3.18 9.60 -14.49
CA ILE A 86 4.57 10.02 -14.24
C ILE A 86 4.74 11.52 -14.51
N ALA A 87 4.19 12.03 -15.62
CA ALA A 87 4.26 13.44 -15.95
C ALA A 87 3.58 14.32 -14.89
N ASP A 88 2.40 13.93 -14.44
CA ASP A 88 1.67 14.64 -13.38
C ASP A 88 2.45 14.65 -12.06
N LEU A 89 2.97 13.50 -11.63
CA LEU A 89 3.77 13.37 -10.42
C LEU A 89 5.03 14.24 -10.48
N ARG A 90 5.69 14.33 -11.64
CA ARG A 90 6.85 15.22 -11.85
C ARG A 90 6.48 16.69 -11.66
N VAL A 91 5.38 17.13 -12.29
CA VAL A 91 4.91 18.52 -12.17
C VAL A 91 4.58 18.86 -10.72
N GLU A 92 3.86 17.98 -10.01
CA GLU A 92 3.51 18.20 -8.61
C GLU A 92 4.74 18.20 -7.69
N MET A 93 5.73 17.33 -7.97
CA MET A 93 6.99 17.31 -7.25
C MET A 93 7.76 18.62 -7.42
N ASP A 94 7.87 19.13 -8.65
CA ASP A 94 8.55 20.39 -8.95
C ASP A 94 7.88 21.57 -8.24
N GLU A 95 6.55 21.62 -8.18
CA GLU A 95 5.81 22.63 -7.41
C GLU A 95 6.14 22.58 -5.91
N HIS A 96 6.25 21.37 -5.34
CA HIS A 96 6.63 21.19 -3.93
C HIS A 96 8.10 21.53 -3.65
N LEU A 97 9.01 21.25 -4.59
CA LEU A 97 10.40 21.69 -4.50
C LEU A 97 10.50 23.22 -4.52
N ILE A 98 9.81 23.89 -5.45
CA ILE A 98 9.80 25.36 -5.56
C ILE A 98 9.20 26.01 -4.30
N SER A 99 8.13 25.41 -3.75
CA SER A 99 7.48 25.92 -2.53
C SER A 99 8.19 25.51 -1.24
N GLY A 100 9.30 24.77 -1.31
CA GLY A 100 10.10 24.34 -0.16
C GLY A 100 9.44 23.25 0.71
N ARG A 101 8.40 22.57 0.21
CA ARG A 101 7.70 21.48 0.91
C ARG A 101 8.41 20.15 0.69
N LEU A 102 9.63 20.04 1.22
CA LEU A 102 10.53 18.91 0.95
C LEU A 102 9.98 17.55 1.39
N ASN A 103 9.12 17.50 2.39
CA ASN A 103 8.46 16.26 2.85
C ASN A 103 7.49 15.72 1.79
N LEU A 104 6.67 16.58 1.19
CA LEU A 104 5.75 16.21 0.12
C LEU A 104 6.52 15.85 -1.15
N ALA A 105 7.59 16.60 -1.47
CA ALA A 105 8.46 16.27 -2.58
C ALA A 105 9.13 14.89 -2.41
N SER A 106 9.59 14.56 -1.20
CA SER A 106 10.16 13.24 -0.88
C SER A 106 9.14 12.10 -1.08
N HIS A 107 7.90 12.32 -0.65
CA HIS A 107 6.83 11.35 -0.85
C HIS A 107 6.51 11.14 -2.35
N LEU A 108 6.36 12.23 -3.12
CA LEU A 108 6.14 12.18 -4.56
C LEU A 108 7.31 11.53 -5.30
N SER A 109 8.55 11.77 -4.86
CA SER A 109 9.74 11.12 -5.40
C SER A 109 9.71 9.61 -5.19
N THR A 110 9.16 9.12 -4.06
CA THR A 110 8.97 7.69 -3.85
C THR A 110 7.87 7.11 -4.76
N GLN A 111 6.78 7.85 -4.97
CA GLN A 111 5.72 7.44 -5.91
C GLN A 111 6.20 7.43 -7.36
N LEU A 112 7.07 8.37 -7.74
CA LEU A 112 7.73 8.38 -9.04
C LEU A 112 8.61 7.14 -9.20
N GLY A 113 9.39 6.76 -8.19
CA GLY A 113 10.18 5.53 -8.19
C GLY A 113 9.32 4.31 -8.54
N ALA A 114 8.22 4.11 -7.81
CA ALA A 114 7.30 3.00 -8.05
C ALA A 114 6.63 3.07 -9.43
N ALA A 115 6.28 4.26 -9.91
CA ALA A 115 5.67 4.44 -11.23
C ALA A 115 6.67 4.14 -12.36
N TYR A 116 7.94 4.52 -12.22
CA TYR A 116 8.99 4.19 -13.18
C TYR A 116 9.33 2.70 -13.18
N GLU A 117 9.32 2.07 -12.00
CA GLU A 117 9.49 0.63 -11.86
C GLU A 117 8.36 -0.13 -12.59
N GLU A 118 7.11 0.27 -12.39
CA GLU A 118 5.95 -0.27 -13.12
C GLU A 118 6.05 -0.03 -14.63
N PHE A 119 6.59 1.12 -15.03
CA PHE A 119 6.83 1.47 -16.43
C PHE A 119 8.00 0.68 -17.06
N GLY A 120 8.89 0.11 -16.24
CA GLY A 120 10.08 -0.63 -16.66
C GLY A 120 11.35 0.21 -16.86
N ASP A 121 11.33 1.49 -16.44
CA ASP A 121 12.49 2.38 -16.50
C ASP A 121 13.23 2.36 -15.16
N LEU A 122 14.06 1.32 -14.98
CA LEU A 122 14.74 1.07 -13.70
C LEU A 122 15.74 2.17 -13.34
N ASP A 123 16.37 2.83 -14.32
CA ASP A 123 17.33 3.91 -14.08
C ASP A 123 16.63 5.15 -13.48
N GLU A 124 15.48 5.54 -14.04
CA GLU A 124 14.67 6.63 -13.49
C GLU A 124 14.01 6.25 -12.16
N ALA A 125 13.63 4.98 -11.98
CA ALA A 125 13.12 4.47 -10.70
C ALA A 125 14.16 4.62 -9.58
N GLU A 126 15.38 4.16 -9.81
CA GLU A 126 16.49 4.30 -8.85
C GLU A 126 16.78 5.76 -8.53
N SER A 127 16.86 6.61 -9.57
CA SER A 127 17.09 8.04 -9.44
C SER A 127 16.03 8.71 -8.55
N ALA A 128 14.76 8.35 -8.75
CA ALA A 128 13.65 8.87 -7.97
C ALA A 128 13.67 8.39 -6.50
N TYR A 129 13.93 7.10 -6.24
CA TYR A 129 14.09 6.58 -4.88
C TYR A 129 15.29 7.23 -4.15
N ARG A 130 16.42 7.41 -4.83
CA ARG A 130 17.58 8.12 -4.27
C ARG A 130 17.28 9.58 -3.96
N SER A 131 16.58 10.27 -4.86
CA SER A 131 16.11 11.64 -4.62
C SER A 131 15.18 11.72 -3.40
N ALA A 132 14.31 10.72 -3.21
CA ALA A 132 13.41 10.63 -2.06
C ALA A 132 14.18 10.59 -0.74
N VAL A 133 15.23 9.75 -0.66
CA VAL A 133 16.12 9.63 0.51
C VAL A 133 16.90 10.93 0.75
N VAL A 134 17.42 11.58 -0.29
CA VAL A 134 18.12 12.87 -0.17
C VAL A 134 17.20 13.94 0.40
N LEU A 135 15.96 14.01 -0.07
CA LEU A 135 14.96 14.96 0.44
C LEU A 135 14.55 14.62 1.88
N ALA A 136 14.35 13.35 2.22
CA ALA A 136 14.01 12.92 3.57
C ALA A 136 15.09 13.29 4.58
N ARG A 137 16.38 13.17 4.21
CA ARG A 137 17.51 13.65 5.03
C ARG A 137 17.47 15.17 5.29
N GLN A 138 16.94 15.96 4.36
CA GLN A 138 16.86 17.42 4.48
C GLN A 138 15.69 17.92 5.32
N VAL A 139 14.58 17.16 5.38
CA VAL A 139 13.35 17.53 6.11
C VAL A 139 13.55 17.60 7.64
N ASP A 140 14.72 17.19 8.14
CA ASP A 140 15.02 16.89 9.53
C ASP A 140 14.38 15.56 9.96
N ALA A 141 15.15 14.77 10.69
CA ALA A 141 14.83 13.41 11.11
C ALA A 141 13.84 13.38 12.29
N ARG A 142 12.88 14.33 12.29
CA ARG A 142 11.70 14.41 13.16
C ARG A 142 10.47 13.71 12.57
N ASP A 143 10.53 13.37 11.29
CA ASP A 143 9.53 12.54 10.62
C ASP A 143 10.12 11.12 10.39
N PRO A 144 10.02 10.25 11.41
CA PRO A 144 10.56 8.89 11.32
C PRO A 144 9.83 8.03 10.29
N GLU A 145 8.56 8.34 10.01
CA GLU A 145 7.76 7.60 9.03
C GLU A 145 8.26 7.86 7.62
N LEU A 146 8.54 9.14 7.31
CA LEU A 146 9.12 9.51 6.04
C LEU A 146 10.48 8.86 5.83
N LEU A 147 11.35 8.90 6.85
CA LEU A 147 12.66 8.25 6.78
C LEU A 147 12.54 6.73 6.59
N LEU A 148 11.75 6.07 7.43
CA LEU A 148 11.54 4.62 7.35
C LEU A 148 11.04 4.22 5.96
N HIS A 149 10.00 4.89 5.47
CA HIS A 149 9.41 4.60 4.16
C HIS A 149 10.38 4.83 3.00
N THR A 150 11.06 5.99 2.97
CA THR A 150 11.95 6.35 1.85
C THR A 150 13.20 5.49 1.79
N PHE A 151 13.83 5.21 2.93
CA PHE A 151 15.00 4.32 2.96
C PHE A 151 14.62 2.90 2.57
N TRP A 152 13.52 2.39 3.12
CA TRP A 152 13.07 1.05 2.79
C TRP A 152 12.73 0.88 1.31
N ALA A 153 12.02 1.84 0.70
CA ALA A 153 11.70 1.78 -0.72
C ALA A 153 12.96 1.69 -1.61
N LEU A 154 14.04 2.41 -1.25
CA LEU A 154 15.31 2.29 -1.95
C LEU A 154 16.02 0.95 -1.66
N ILE A 155 16.00 0.48 -0.42
CA ILE A 155 16.64 -0.79 -0.03
C ILE A 155 15.99 -1.98 -0.76
N ASP A 156 14.66 -2.02 -0.83
CA ASP A 156 13.90 -3.06 -1.55
C ASP A 156 14.16 -3.05 -3.05
N PHE A 157 14.35 -1.86 -3.62
CA PHE A 157 14.62 -1.71 -5.04
C PHE A 157 16.05 -2.14 -5.42
N LEU A 158 17.03 -1.85 -4.54
CA LEU A 158 18.43 -2.16 -4.82
C LEU A 158 18.73 -3.66 -4.68
N PRO A 159 19.66 -4.21 -5.49
CA PRO A 159 20.15 -5.55 -5.26
C PRO A 159 20.88 -5.64 -3.90
N PRO A 160 20.86 -6.80 -3.23
CA PRO A 160 21.62 -7.02 -2.01
C PRO A 160 23.09 -6.65 -2.20
N SER A 161 23.59 -5.72 -1.40
CA SER A 161 24.93 -5.14 -1.57
C SER A 161 25.41 -4.47 -0.29
N GLU A 162 26.70 -4.12 -0.23
CA GLU A 162 27.22 -3.29 0.87
C GLU A 162 26.50 -1.94 0.95
N GLU A 163 26.04 -1.40 -0.18
CA GLU A 163 25.28 -0.14 -0.23
C GLU A 163 23.91 -0.28 0.43
N SER A 164 23.13 -1.32 0.07
CA SER A 164 21.80 -1.52 0.66
C SER A 164 21.90 -1.78 2.18
N VAL A 165 22.93 -2.52 2.62
CA VAL A 165 23.23 -2.70 4.05
C VAL A 165 23.63 -1.38 4.72
N ALA A 166 24.45 -0.54 4.08
CA ALA A 166 24.84 0.76 4.63
C ALA A 166 23.63 1.70 4.79
N LEU A 167 22.73 1.73 3.81
CA LEU A 167 21.47 2.46 3.89
C LEU A 167 20.59 1.94 5.03
N ALA A 168 20.48 0.62 5.18
CA ALA A 168 19.72 0.00 6.26
C ALA A 168 20.30 0.35 7.64
N LYS A 169 21.63 0.38 7.78
CA LYS A 169 22.32 0.81 9.01
C LYS A 169 22.06 2.27 9.33
N GLU A 170 22.13 3.16 8.34
CA GLU A 170 21.82 4.57 8.53
C GLU A 170 20.38 4.77 9.01
N MET A 171 19.42 4.07 8.39
CA MET A 171 18.02 4.10 8.79
C MET A 171 17.85 3.61 10.24
N ALA A 172 18.43 2.45 10.56
CA ALA A 172 18.35 1.86 11.89
C ALA A 172 18.99 2.75 12.96
N SER A 173 20.21 3.25 12.75
CA SER A 173 20.87 4.18 13.67
C SER A 173 20.01 5.42 13.94
N ASN A 174 19.44 6.04 12.90
CA ASN A 174 18.60 7.23 13.08
C ASN A 174 17.35 6.97 13.93
N LEU A 175 16.75 5.77 13.83
CA LEU A 175 15.50 5.43 14.52
C LEU A 175 15.72 4.78 15.89
N ILE A 176 16.80 4.02 16.06
CA ILE A 176 17.17 3.33 17.30
C ILE A 176 17.85 4.30 18.27
N GLU A 177 18.80 5.13 17.83
CA GLU A 177 19.53 6.06 18.70
C GLU A 177 18.61 7.18 19.22
N ARG A 178 17.47 7.42 18.57
CA ARG A 178 16.45 8.40 18.97
C ARG A 178 15.28 7.76 19.72
N ARG A 179 15.47 6.61 20.35
CA ARG A 179 14.44 5.86 21.11
C ARG A 179 13.66 6.70 22.13
N GLU A 180 14.26 7.75 22.70
CA GLU A 180 13.57 8.66 23.63
C GLU A 180 12.53 9.57 22.94
N MET A 181 12.65 9.76 21.62
CA MET A 181 11.77 10.59 20.81
C MET A 181 10.64 9.78 20.14
N TYR A 182 10.75 8.45 20.08
CA TYR A 182 9.91 7.60 19.23
C TYR A 182 9.31 6.38 19.92
N HIS A 183 8.19 5.90 19.38
CA HIS A 183 7.52 4.71 19.86
C HIS A 183 8.43 3.48 19.67
N PRO A 184 8.64 2.62 20.70
CA PRO A 184 9.51 1.44 20.63
C PRO A 184 9.24 0.52 19.42
N MET A 185 8.00 0.46 18.94
CA MET A 185 7.62 -0.29 17.73
C MET A 185 8.35 0.18 16.47
N ARG A 186 8.69 1.47 16.33
CA ARG A 186 9.41 1.99 15.15
C ARG A 186 10.88 1.63 15.16
N ALA A 187 11.51 1.66 16.33
CA ALA A 187 12.87 1.16 16.48
C ALA A 187 12.94 -0.34 16.19
N ALA A 188 11.95 -1.12 16.64
CA ALA A 188 11.85 -2.55 16.32
C ALA A 188 11.63 -2.80 14.82
N ASP A 189 10.78 -2.01 14.13
CA ASP A 189 10.59 -2.13 12.67
C ASP A 189 11.86 -1.77 11.89
N ALA A 190 12.62 -0.78 12.34
CA ALA A 190 13.89 -0.42 11.73
C ALA A 190 14.96 -1.51 11.91
N ALA A 191 15.05 -2.10 13.11
CA ALA A 191 15.93 -3.22 13.40
C ALA A 191 15.56 -4.46 12.56
N TYR A 192 14.27 -4.76 12.42
CA TYR A 192 13.76 -5.82 11.54
C TYR A 192 14.25 -5.64 10.10
N ARG A 193 14.08 -4.44 9.53
CA ARG A 193 14.50 -4.15 8.15
C ARG A 193 16.01 -4.19 7.96
N LEU A 194 16.79 -3.76 8.96
CA LEU A 194 18.25 -3.93 8.94
C LEU A 194 18.64 -5.42 8.90
N ALA A 195 18.02 -6.24 9.74
CA ALA A 195 18.28 -7.67 9.77
C ALA A 195 17.99 -8.33 8.41
N LEU A 196 16.86 -7.99 7.76
CA LEU A 196 16.55 -8.47 6.41
C LEU A 196 17.64 -8.09 5.40
N ALA A 197 18.03 -6.81 5.33
CA ALA A 197 19.04 -6.35 4.39
C ALA A 197 20.41 -7.04 4.61
N GLU A 198 20.81 -7.26 5.87
CA GLU A 198 22.05 -8.00 6.17
C GLU A 198 21.96 -9.49 5.83
N LEU A 199 20.80 -10.12 6.04
CA LEU A 199 20.58 -11.53 5.70
C LEU A 199 20.58 -11.75 4.17
N ASP A 200 19.92 -10.87 3.42
CA ASP A 200 19.88 -10.94 1.95
C ASP A 200 21.28 -10.73 1.36
N PHE A 201 22.06 -9.81 1.92
CA PHE A 201 23.45 -9.63 1.55
C PHE A 201 24.32 -10.83 1.94
N ALA A 202 24.08 -11.43 3.11
CA ALA A 202 24.81 -12.61 3.57
C ALA A 202 24.55 -13.85 2.70
N GLU A 203 23.38 -13.97 2.06
CA GLU A 203 23.09 -15.06 1.13
C GLU A 203 24.06 -15.06 -0.07
N ILE A 204 24.37 -13.88 -0.61
CA ILE A 204 25.32 -13.71 -1.72
C ILE A 204 26.78 -13.57 -1.26
N ALA A 205 27.00 -13.23 0.01
CA ALA A 205 28.31 -13.03 0.62
C ALA A 205 28.42 -13.79 1.96
N PRO A 206 28.55 -15.14 1.93
CA PRO A 206 28.40 -16.00 3.11
C PRO A 206 29.34 -15.70 4.27
N GLN A 207 30.47 -15.02 4.04
CA GLN A 207 31.38 -14.58 5.10
C GLN A 207 30.75 -13.58 6.09
N HIS A 208 29.63 -12.95 5.74
CA HIS A 208 28.90 -12.02 6.60
C HIS A 208 27.78 -12.69 7.41
N MET A 209 27.46 -13.95 7.12
CA MET A 209 26.26 -14.62 7.62
C MET A 209 26.22 -14.78 9.14
N ASP A 210 27.32 -15.22 9.76
CA ASP A 210 27.35 -15.35 11.22
C ASP A 210 27.18 -13.98 11.90
N SER A 211 27.75 -12.92 11.31
CA SER A 211 27.57 -11.55 11.82
C SER A 211 26.14 -11.04 11.67
N ALA A 212 25.47 -11.36 10.56
CA ALA A 212 24.07 -10.96 10.32
C ALA A 212 23.11 -11.70 11.27
N ILE A 213 23.35 -12.99 11.49
CA ILE A 213 22.52 -13.85 12.35
C ILE A 213 22.74 -13.50 13.83
N ASP A 214 23.99 -13.49 14.31
CA ASP A 214 24.28 -13.28 15.72
C ASP A 214 24.27 -11.80 16.14
N GLY A 215 24.34 -10.87 15.17
CA GLY A 215 24.26 -9.43 15.37
C GLY A 215 22.85 -8.89 15.19
N SER A 216 22.58 -8.31 14.02
CA SER A 216 21.35 -7.54 13.75
C SER A 216 20.07 -8.36 13.89
N THR A 217 20.09 -9.65 13.49
CA THR A 217 18.90 -10.52 13.58
C THR A 217 18.50 -10.81 15.03
N ARG A 218 19.46 -11.16 15.88
CA ARG A 218 19.21 -11.41 17.32
C ARG A 218 18.67 -10.15 18.00
N GLU A 219 19.29 -9.01 17.74
CA GLU A 219 18.85 -7.72 18.27
C GLU A 219 17.41 -7.38 17.80
N ALA A 220 17.10 -7.57 16.51
CA ALA A 220 15.77 -7.33 15.98
C ALA A 220 14.71 -8.23 16.63
N ILE A 221 14.99 -9.53 16.82
CA ILE A 221 14.09 -10.47 17.50
C ILE A 221 13.81 -10.00 18.93
N GLU A 222 14.84 -9.64 19.70
CA GLU A 222 14.67 -9.15 21.07
C GLU A 222 13.82 -7.87 21.12
N MET A 223 14.03 -6.94 20.19
CA MET A 223 13.25 -5.71 20.10
C MET A 223 11.80 -5.96 19.72
N LEU A 224 11.55 -6.84 18.74
CA LEU A 224 10.21 -7.21 18.29
C LEU A 224 9.41 -7.93 19.37
N ASP A 225 10.02 -8.91 20.05
CA ASP A 225 9.39 -9.62 21.15
C ASP A 225 9.12 -8.69 22.34
N GLY A 226 10.03 -7.74 22.60
CA GLY A 226 9.84 -6.70 23.63
C GLY A 226 8.64 -5.76 23.39
N VAL A 227 8.16 -5.67 22.15
CA VAL A 227 6.94 -4.92 21.77
C VAL A 227 5.77 -5.81 21.37
N CYS A 228 5.85 -7.12 21.66
CA CYS A 228 4.83 -8.12 21.37
C CYS A 228 4.53 -8.32 19.86
N PHE A 229 5.48 -8.03 18.97
CA PHE A 229 5.40 -8.30 17.52
C PHE A 229 5.98 -9.68 17.20
N HIS A 230 5.40 -10.70 17.81
CA HIS A 230 5.88 -12.08 17.70
C HIS A 230 5.75 -12.64 16.29
N ASP A 231 4.77 -12.18 15.52
CA ASP A 231 4.58 -12.53 14.11
C ASP A 231 5.82 -12.17 13.26
N LYS A 232 6.31 -10.94 13.38
CA LYS A 232 7.53 -10.49 12.69
C LYS A 232 8.79 -11.17 13.21
N SER A 233 8.87 -11.42 14.52
CA SER A 233 9.97 -12.19 15.12
C SER A 233 10.05 -13.59 14.51
N GLN A 234 8.91 -14.29 14.40
CA GLN A 234 8.84 -15.61 13.76
C GLN A 234 9.17 -15.55 12.27
N GLU A 235 8.66 -14.54 11.55
CA GLU A 235 8.98 -14.33 10.14
C GLU A 235 10.49 -14.20 9.94
N LEU A 236 11.16 -13.39 10.75
CA LEU A 236 12.61 -13.22 10.68
C LEU A 236 13.35 -14.53 10.99
N GLN A 237 12.91 -15.29 11.99
CA GLN A 237 13.48 -16.61 12.31
C GLN A 237 13.33 -17.61 11.16
N ARG A 238 12.19 -17.60 10.46
CA ARG A 238 11.98 -18.41 9.26
C ARG A 238 12.86 -17.95 8.11
N TRP A 239 13.11 -16.65 7.96
CA TRP A 239 14.03 -16.10 6.97
C TRP A 239 15.47 -16.53 7.22
N VAL A 240 15.96 -16.45 8.45
CA VAL A 240 17.29 -16.98 8.84
C VAL A 240 17.42 -18.46 8.47
N ALA A 241 16.39 -19.25 8.76
CA ALA A 241 16.39 -20.67 8.37
C ALA A 241 16.46 -20.87 6.85
N ALA A 242 15.82 -20.01 6.04
CA ALA A 242 15.90 -20.08 4.59
C ALA A 242 17.32 -19.77 4.09
N VAL A 243 17.92 -18.68 4.57
CA VAL A 243 19.29 -18.27 4.20
C VAL A 243 20.32 -19.34 4.62
N LEU A 244 20.19 -19.91 5.81
CA LEU A 244 21.06 -21.00 6.27
C LEU A 244 20.93 -22.27 5.40
N ARG A 245 19.73 -22.59 4.90
CA ARG A 245 19.57 -23.72 3.97
C ARG A 245 20.22 -23.44 2.61
N ALA A 246 20.12 -22.20 2.11
CA ALA A 246 20.70 -21.83 0.82
C ALA A 246 22.22 -22.09 0.77
N VAL A 247 22.91 -22.00 1.92
CA VAL A 247 24.35 -22.26 2.05
C VAL A 247 24.70 -23.66 2.59
N GLY A 248 23.71 -24.55 2.76
CA GLY A 248 23.90 -25.94 3.21
C GLY A 248 24.07 -26.14 4.72
N ARG A 249 23.65 -25.20 5.57
CA ARG A 249 23.66 -25.30 7.04
C ARG A 249 22.32 -25.82 7.60
N ASP A 250 21.87 -26.96 7.10
CA ASP A 250 20.51 -27.49 7.34
C ASP A 250 20.20 -27.71 8.83
N THR A 251 21.15 -28.23 9.61
CA THR A 251 20.96 -28.47 11.05
C THR A 251 20.70 -27.19 11.85
N GLU A 252 21.32 -26.10 11.46
CA GLU A 252 21.12 -24.80 12.11
C GLU A 252 19.80 -24.18 11.65
N ALA A 253 19.48 -24.30 10.36
CA ALA A 253 18.20 -23.87 9.81
C ALA A 253 17.01 -24.55 10.49
N ASP A 254 17.12 -25.85 10.78
CA ASP A 254 16.07 -26.60 11.47
C ASP A 254 15.89 -26.12 12.92
N HIS A 255 16.98 -25.74 13.61
CA HIS A 255 16.89 -25.12 14.93
C HIS A 255 16.13 -23.78 14.87
N TRP A 256 16.48 -22.89 13.93
CA TRP A 256 15.79 -21.61 13.75
C TRP A 256 14.32 -21.76 13.36
N ARG A 257 14.00 -22.72 12.48
CA ARG A 257 12.62 -23.02 12.12
C ARG A 257 11.81 -23.53 13.31
N SER A 258 12.37 -24.47 14.06
CA SER A 258 11.73 -24.98 15.28
C SER A 258 11.50 -23.87 16.31
N ALA A 259 12.40 -22.89 16.38
CA ALA A 259 12.26 -21.76 17.27
C ALA A 259 11.07 -20.86 16.89
N ALA A 260 10.87 -20.62 15.59
CA ALA A 260 9.75 -19.83 15.06
C ALA A 260 8.41 -20.50 15.33
N ASP A 261 8.34 -21.82 15.10
CA ASP A 261 7.08 -22.57 15.18
C ASP A 261 6.58 -22.72 16.64
N ARG A 262 7.44 -22.53 17.66
CA ARG A 262 7.04 -22.57 19.09
C ARG A 262 5.95 -21.59 19.49
N TYR A 263 5.79 -20.50 18.74
CA TYR A 263 4.76 -19.49 19.02
C TYR A 263 3.42 -19.78 18.34
N GLU A 264 3.31 -20.78 17.45
CA GLU A 264 2.03 -21.21 16.89
C GLU A 264 1.22 -22.06 17.89
N ASP A 265 1.88 -22.60 18.92
CA ASP A 265 1.29 -23.34 20.04
C ASP A 265 0.74 -22.40 21.14
N TRP A 266 -0.26 -21.58 20.78
CA TRP A 266 -0.92 -20.63 21.71
C TRP A 266 -1.64 -21.28 22.90
N GLU A 267 -1.73 -22.61 22.98
CA GLU A 267 -2.26 -23.32 24.16
C GLU A 267 -1.36 -23.23 25.41
N TRP A 268 -0.11 -22.77 25.27
CA TRP A 268 0.86 -22.76 26.38
C TRP A 268 1.04 -21.41 27.11
N PHE A 269 0.56 -20.31 26.55
CA PHE A 269 0.79 -18.96 27.11
C PHE A 269 -0.40 -18.38 27.89
N THR A 270 -1.54 -19.06 27.95
CA THR A 270 -2.71 -18.61 28.74
C THR A 270 -2.48 -18.55 30.25
N ASP A 271 -1.38 -19.13 30.75
CA ASP A 271 -1.03 -19.15 32.18
C ASP A 271 0.05 -18.14 32.59
N GLN A 272 0.61 -17.35 31.66
CA GLN A 272 1.53 -16.27 32.04
C GLN A 272 0.76 -15.00 32.39
N GLN A 273 0.62 -14.73 33.68
CA GLN A 273 0.26 -13.40 34.19
C GLN A 273 1.32 -12.38 33.71
N MET A 274 1.01 -11.63 32.65
CA MET A 274 1.83 -10.49 32.23
C MET A 274 1.67 -9.34 33.25
N PRO A 275 2.73 -8.91 33.95
CA PRO A 275 2.63 -7.79 34.87
C PRO A 275 2.38 -6.49 34.07
N GLY A 276 1.21 -5.87 34.25
CA GLY A 276 0.93 -4.54 33.73
C GLY A 276 0.10 -4.44 32.45
N HIS A 277 -0.47 -5.53 31.93
CA HIS A 277 -1.50 -5.45 30.90
C HIS A 277 -2.89 -5.23 31.52
N VAL A 278 -3.47 -4.06 31.25
CA VAL A 278 -4.92 -3.87 31.34
C VAL A 278 -5.51 -4.59 30.13
N HIS A 279 -6.26 -5.65 30.36
CA HIS A 279 -7.02 -6.27 29.28
C HIS A 279 -8.01 -5.23 28.74
N LEU A 280 -8.14 -5.13 27.41
CA LEU A 280 -9.14 -4.27 26.73
C LEU A 280 -10.60 -4.56 27.15
N TRP A 281 -10.83 -5.65 27.91
CA TRP A 281 -12.11 -6.01 28.52
C TRP A 281 -12.38 -5.34 29.88
N ASP A 282 -11.38 -4.74 30.54
CA ASP A 282 -11.52 -4.06 31.83
C ASP A 282 -11.98 -2.59 31.72
N ILE A 283 -12.16 -2.06 30.50
CA ILE A 283 -12.74 -0.73 30.28
C ILE A 283 -14.28 -0.84 30.21
N ARG A 284 -14.89 -1.32 31.28
CA ARG A 284 -16.31 -1.07 31.59
C ARG A 284 -16.48 -0.99 33.10
N HIS A 285 -16.18 0.18 33.67
CA HIS A 285 -16.95 0.85 34.72
C HIS A 285 -16.53 2.32 34.82
#